data_AF-A0A9D4IDR4-F1
#
_entry.id   AF-A0A9D4IDR4-F1
#
_cell.length_a   1.000
_cell.length_b   1.000
_cell.length_c   1.000
_cell.angle_alpha   90.00
_cell.angle_beta   90.00
_cell.angle_gamma   90.00
#
_symmetry.space_group_name_H-M   'P 1'
#
loop_
_entity.id
_entity.type
_entity.pdbx_description
1 polymer ?
#
loop_
_entity_poly.entity_id
_entity_poly.type
_entity_poly.pdbx_seq_one_letter_code
_entity_poly.pdbx_strand_id
1 'polypeptide(L)'
;MEGRICYHDQRARCSYGGRGLTWSLNMEQSALKRRFVSVNGNRPSWLPSWLPGGSDDRDSEQDTDETAPDKSAPEVLSVAAVNLDIRSNVLRHHTAEFDITDAAVYDEREFLVARRGQPFTVIITFNRKYDPGADDLRFVFQFGSRPLPTKGTHVEFILSADDVKGEWGGWISGEADNALTVEITTPPTAFVGKWSMKIDVVKRSDTSINVYRYEHKDPIYILFNPWFKEDGVFMKDEHLLNEYILNETGKIYSGDYKRISPKPWVFGQFTGDVLDCCLYLLDKSVKDQARGDPVVVSRAISKQVNSNDDGGVMAGNWSGKYTGGTSPLDWTGSVAILEQFYKTKTTVKFGQCWVFSGLVTTVCRALGIPARSVTNFASAHDTDGSITYDFHYDAELKPLKEYDDSVW
;
A
#
# COMPACT_ATOMS: atom_id res chain seq x y z
N MET A 1 -26.23 -10.33 54.80
CA MET A 1 -27.13 -11.39 54.30
C MET A 1 -26.70 -11.71 52.88
N GLU A 2 -26.62 -13.00 52.61
CA GLU A 2 -25.96 -13.63 51.47
C GLU A 2 -26.58 -13.28 50.12
N GLY A 3 -25.73 -13.05 49.11
CA GLY A 3 -26.12 -12.98 47.70
C GLY A 3 -25.14 -13.83 46.89
N ARG A 4 -25.62 -14.97 46.41
CA ARG A 4 -24.84 -16.10 45.87
C ARG A 4 -24.19 -15.78 44.51
N ILE A 5 -22.94 -16.21 44.40
CA ILE A 5 -22.18 -16.36 43.14
C ILE A 5 -22.72 -17.60 42.42
N CYS A 6 -23.20 -17.43 41.19
CA CYS A 6 -23.52 -18.55 40.29
C CYS A 6 -22.51 -18.59 39.14
N TYR A 7 -21.62 -19.58 39.17
CA TYR A 7 -20.84 -20.02 38.01
C TYR A 7 -21.74 -20.88 37.11
N HIS A 8 -21.80 -20.56 35.82
CA HIS A 8 -22.26 -21.50 34.80
C HIS A 8 -21.10 -21.84 33.85
N ASP A 9 -20.46 -22.97 34.14
CA ASP A 9 -19.71 -23.77 33.18
C ASP A 9 -20.73 -24.57 32.34
N GLN A 10 -20.70 -24.40 31.02
CA GLN A 10 -21.21 -25.38 30.08
C GLN A 10 -20.24 -25.54 28.91
N ARG A 11 -19.32 -26.48 29.09
CA ARG A 11 -18.72 -27.27 28.01
C ARG A 11 -19.83 -27.83 27.10
N ALA A 12 -19.91 -27.35 25.86
CA ALA A 12 -20.59 -28.06 24.78
C ALA A 12 -19.54 -28.53 23.76
N ARG A 13 -19.16 -29.80 23.88
CA ARG A 13 -18.54 -30.57 22.79
C ARG A 13 -19.61 -30.78 21.72
N CYS A 14 -19.34 -30.39 20.48
CA CYS A 14 -20.14 -30.83 19.34
C CYS A 14 -19.33 -31.86 18.54
N SER A 15 -19.88 -33.07 18.50
CA SER A 15 -19.35 -34.27 17.86
C SER A 15 -19.45 -34.19 16.34
N TYR A 16 -18.40 -34.69 15.69
CA TYR A 16 -18.35 -35.06 14.28
C TYR A 16 -19.52 -35.97 13.89
N GLY A 17 -20.23 -35.59 12.83
CA GLY A 17 -21.20 -36.41 12.13
C GLY A 17 -21.03 -36.20 10.63
N GLY A 18 -20.28 -37.10 9.99
CA GLY A 18 -20.09 -37.09 8.55
C GLY A 18 -21.38 -37.41 7.81
N ARG A 19 -21.60 -36.68 6.71
CA ARG A 19 -22.29 -37.18 5.52
C ARG A 19 -21.86 -36.32 4.33
N GLY A 20 -21.18 -36.96 3.39
CA GLY A 20 -20.67 -36.34 2.18
C GLY A 20 -21.80 -35.86 1.28
N LEU A 21 -21.60 -34.67 0.73
CA LEU A 21 -22.27 -34.19 -0.46
C LEU A 21 -21.17 -33.64 -1.37
N THR A 22 -20.81 -34.44 -2.36
CA THR A 22 -19.97 -34.06 -3.49
C THR A 22 -20.69 -32.98 -4.29
N TRP A 23 -20.16 -31.77 -4.31
CA TRP A 23 -20.49 -30.75 -5.29
C TRP A 23 -19.33 -30.63 -6.27
N SER A 24 -19.48 -31.29 -7.41
CA SER A 24 -18.74 -31.00 -8.62
C SER A 24 -19.32 -29.72 -9.24
N LEU A 25 -18.58 -28.62 -9.18
CA LEU A 25 -18.79 -27.51 -10.11
C LEU A 25 -17.60 -27.45 -11.07
N ASN A 26 -17.86 -27.92 -12.27
CA ASN A 26 -17.18 -27.51 -13.49
C ASN A 26 -17.27 -25.99 -13.59
N MET A 27 -16.13 -25.31 -13.65
CA MET A 27 -16.08 -23.94 -14.15
C MET A 27 -15.41 -24.00 -15.53
N GLU A 28 -16.24 -23.74 -16.54
CA GLU A 28 -15.91 -23.77 -17.95
C GLU A 28 -14.75 -22.81 -18.28
N GLN A 29 -13.73 -23.38 -18.93
CA GLN A 29 -12.77 -22.62 -19.72
C GLN A 29 -13.40 -22.25 -21.08
N SER A 30 -13.88 -21.02 -21.20
CA SER A 30 -14.16 -20.36 -22.49
C SER A 30 -14.51 -18.90 -22.19
N ALA A 31 -14.05 -17.87 -22.87
CA ALA A 31 -13.22 -17.73 -24.04
C ALA A 31 -12.83 -16.25 -24.13
N LEU A 32 -11.59 -15.93 -24.49
CA LEU A 32 -11.27 -14.69 -25.21
C LEU A 32 -10.04 -14.96 -26.09
N LYS A 33 -10.33 -15.57 -27.25
CA LYS A 33 -9.41 -15.68 -28.38
C LYS A 33 -9.54 -14.41 -29.23
N ARG A 34 -8.37 -13.80 -29.48
CA ARG A 34 -7.92 -13.14 -30.72
C ARG A 34 -8.59 -11.82 -31.16
N ARG A 35 -7.75 -10.78 -31.24
CA ARG A 35 -7.49 -10.05 -32.50
C ARG A 35 -6.00 -9.80 -32.65
N PHE A 36 -5.35 -10.61 -33.48
CA PHE A 36 -4.06 -10.30 -34.11
C PHE A 36 -4.37 -9.67 -35.46
N VAL A 37 -3.80 -8.50 -35.74
CA VAL A 37 -3.67 -7.98 -37.10
C VAL A 37 -2.19 -8.08 -37.48
N SER A 38 -1.95 -8.93 -38.48
CA SER A 38 -0.68 -9.07 -39.18
C SER A 38 -0.47 -7.87 -40.10
N VAL A 39 0.74 -7.31 -40.09
CA VAL A 39 1.27 -6.55 -41.23
C VAL A 39 2.63 -7.17 -41.58
N ASN A 40 2.60 -8.06 -42.57
CA ASN A 40 3.77 -8.44 -43.36
C ASN A 40 3.91 -7.44 -44.51
N GLY A 41 5.14 -7.04 -44.85
CA GLY A 41 5.36 -6.25 -46.06
C GLY A 41 6.79 -5.77 -46.29
N ASN A 42 7.66 -6.70 -46.69
CA ASN A 42 8.74 -6.57 -47.67
C ASN A 42 9.68 -5.33 -47.66
N ARG A 43 10.97 -5.65 -47.41
CA ARG A 43 12.12 -4.99 -48.04
C ARG A 43 12.12 -5.20 -49.56
N PRO A 44 12.70 -4.27 -50.32
CA PRO A 44 13.48 -4.67 -51.49
C PRO A 44 14.91 -4.11 -51.45
N SER A 45 15.84 -5.02 -51.69
CA SER A 45 17.22 -4.81 -52.09
C SER A 45 17.31 -4.30 -53.53
N TRP A 46 18.19 -3.33 -53.81
CA TRP A 46 18.72 -3.10 -55.16
C TRP A 46 20.17 -2.62 -55.09
N LEU A 47 21.08 -3.45 -55.63
CA LEU A 47 22.32 -3.03 -56.29
C LEU A 47 22.01 -2.96 -57.80
N PRO A 48 22.73 -2.12 -58.56
CA PRO A 48 23.78 -2.73 -59.39
C PRO A 48 25.08 -1.91 -59.50
N SER A 49 26.16 -2.68 -59.64
CA SER A 49 27.54 -2.35 -59.97
C SER A 49 27.76 -1.90 -61.41
N TRP A 50 28.59 -0.87 -61.65
CA TRP A 50 29.41 -0.71 -62.87
C TRP A 50 30.68 0.13 -62.55
N LEU A 51 31.86 -0.40 -62.91
CA LEU A 51 33.16 0.28 -63.11
C LEU A 51 33.32 0.61 -64.62
N PRO A 52 34.38 1.26 -65.19
CA PRO A 52 35.72 1.62 -64.63
C PRO A 52 36.31 2.99 -65.08
N GLY A 53 37.48 3.37 -64.54
CA GLY A 53 38.54 4.01 -65.35
C GLY A 53 39.34 5.18 -64.75
N GLY A 54 40.67 5.08 -64.83
CA GLY A 54 41.66 6.17 -64.84
C GLY A 54 42.36 6.45 -63.50
N SER A 55 43.64 6.07 -63.29
CA SER A 55 44.88 6.83 -63.58
C SER A 55 45.01 8.10 -62.73
N ASP A 56 46.10 8.48 -62.08
CA ASP A 56 47.51 8.06 -62.02
C ASP A 56 48.13 8.82 -60.82
N ASP A 57 49.38 8.50 -60.49
CA ASP A 57 50.38 9.33 -59.78
C ASP A 57 50.40 9.48 -58.22
N ARG A 58 51.36 8.73 -57.64
CA ARG A 58 52.52 9.15 -56.81
C ARG A 58 52.42 10.45 -55.98
N ASP A 59 52.66 10.35 -54.66
CA ASP A 59 53.97 10.64 -54.04
C ASP A 59 53.91 10.71 -52.49
N SER A 60 55.05 10.35 -51.89
CA SER A 60 55.63 10.82 -50.61
C SER A 60 55.14 10.29 -49.24
N GLU A 61 56.12 9.64 -48.60
CA GLU A 61 56.36 9.34 -47.18
C GLU A 61 55.73 10.26 -46.12
N GLN A 62 55.19 9.66 -45.05
CA GLN A 62 55.59 10.00 -43.68
C GLN A 62 55.18 8.91 -42.70
N ASP A 63 56.20 8.25 -42.14
CA ASP A 63 56.13 7.30 -41.04
C ASP A 63 56.00 8.13 -39.74
N THR A 64 54.79 8.21 -39.20
CA THR A 64 54.56 8.70 -37.84
C THR A 64 53.86 7.62 -37.06
N ASP A 65 54.63 7.02 -36.15
CA ASP A 65 54.21 6.15 -35.07
C ASP A 65 53.20 6.90 -34.18
N GLU A 66 51.94 6.94 -34.63
CA GLU A 66 50.81 7.33 -33.79
C GLU A 66 50.48 6.14 -32.90
N THR A 67 51.01 6.20 -31.68
CA THR A 67 50.44 5.48 -30.54
C THR A 67 48.93 5.68 -30.55
N ALA A 68 48.19 4.61 -30.88
CA ALA A 68 46.74 4.59 -30.84
C ALA A 68 46.27 5.16 -29.50
N PRO A 69 45.33 6.12 -29.48
CA PRO A 69 44.75 6.57 -28.24
C PRO A 69 44.07 5.38 -27.57
N ASP A 70 44.46 5.21 -26.32
CA ASP A 70 43.99 4.31 -25.29
C ASP A 70 42.61 3.69 -25.59
N LYS A 71 42.56 2.36 -25.59
CA LYS A 71 41.34 1.56 -25.73
C LYS A 71 40.34 2.02 -24.68
N SER A 72 39.39 2.84 -25.11
CA SER A 72 38.14 3.23 -24.45
C SER A 72 38.07 2.76 -22.99
N ALA A 73 38.39 3.65 -22.05
CA ALA A 73 38.11 3.41 -20.64
C ALA A 73 36.70 2.80 -20.50
N PRO A 74 36.53 1.67 -19.80
CA PRO A 74 35.25 0.99 -19.75
C PRO A 74 34.21 1.96 -19.21
N GLU A 75 33.19 2.20 -20.03
CA GLU A 75 32.10 3.13 -19.81
C GLU A 75 31.52 2.92 -18.40
N VAL A 76 31.30 4.02 -17.67
CA VAL A 76 30.72 3.98 -16.34
C VAL A 76 29.39 3.23 -16.42
N LEU A 77 29.17 2.27 -15.52
CA LEU A 77 27.93 1.53 -15.48
C LEU A 77 26.79 2.51 -15.19
N SER A 78 25.78 2.53 -16.06
CA SER A 78 24.63 3.43 -15.95
C SER A 78 23.34 2.64 -16.11
N VAL A 79 22.31 3.07 -15.39
CA VAL A 79 20.98 2.44 -15.43
C VAL A 79 20.23 2.94 -16.66
N ALA A 80 19.92 2.06 -17.58
CA ALA A 80 19.12 2.34 -18.76
C ALA A 80 17.61 2.26 -18.48
N ALA A 81 17.18 1.29 -17.67
CA ALA A 81 15.78 1.11 -17.28
C ALA A 81 15.65 0.39 -15.94
N VAL A 82 14.54 0.64 -15.26
CA VAL A 82 14.14 -0.09 -14.05
C VAL A 82 12.71 -0.58 -14.23
N ASN A 83 12.50 -1.87 -14.00
CA ASN A 83 11.19 -2.51 -13.96
C ASN A 83 10.96 -3.03 -12.54
N LEU A 84 9.88 -2.57 -11.89
CA LEU A 84 9.52 -2.95 -10.52
C LEU A 84 8.74 -4.28 -10.44
N ASP A 85 8.68 -5.07 -11.53
CA ASP A 85 7.95 -6.34 -11.63
C ASP A 85 6.57 -6.32 -10.95
N ILE A 86 5.82 -5.24 -11.20
CA ILE A 86 4.63 -4.85 -10.42
C ILE A 86 3.66 -6.01 -10.33
N ARG A 87 3.31 -6.63 -11.47
CA ARG A 87 2.35 -7.73 -11.54
C ARG A 87 2.70 -8.90 -10.63
N SER A 88 3.97 -9.33 -10.62
CA SER A 88 4.42 -10.43 -9.77
C SER A 88 4.41 -10.01 -8.30
N ASN A 89 4.96 -8.84 -8.01
CA ASN A 89 5.06 -8.32 -6.66
C ASN A 89 3.69 -8.13 -6.01
N VAL A 90 2.72 -7.50 -6.67
CA VAL A 90 1.40 -7.22 -6.06
C VAL A 90 0.60 -8.49 -5.77
N LEU A 91 0.83 -9.58 -6.53
CA LEU A 91 0.27 -10.89 -6.22
C LEU A 91 0.93 -11.48 -4.97
N ARG A 92 2.26 -11.44 -4.87
CA ARG A 92 3.01 -11.94 -3.70
C ARG A 92 2.71 -11.15 -2.43
N HIS A 93 2.42 -9.86 -2.55
CA HIS A 93 2.16 -8.95 -1.45
C HIS A 93 0.68 -8.80 -1.09
N HIS A 94 -0.24 -9.50 -1.78
CA HIS A 94 -1.69 -9.37 -1.56
C HIS A 94 -2.17 -7.91 -1.70
N THR A 95 -1.76 -7.27 -2.80
CA THR A 95 -2.05 -5.87 -3.13
C THR A 95 -2.50 -5.68 -4.58
N ALA A 96 -2.75 -6.77 -5.32
CA ALA A 96 -3.21 -6.73 -6.72
C ALA A 96 -4.59 -6.11 -6.92
N GLU A 97 -5.41 -6.05 -5.86
CA GLU A 97 -6.77 -5.48 -5.94
C GLU A 97 -6.76 -3.94 -5.94
N PHE A 98 -5.65 -3.29 -5.51
CA PHE A 98 -5.57 -1.83 -5.55
C PHE A 98 -5.60 -1.34 -6.99
N ASP A 99 -6.56 -0.48 -7.33
CA ASP A 99 -6.72 0.09 -8.67
C ASP A 99 -5.41 0.73 -9.17
N ILE A 100 -4.66 1.38 -8.27
CA ILE A 100 -3.37 2.04 -8.59
C ILE A 100 -2.27 1.07 -9.08
N THR A 101 -2.48 -0.24 -8.97
CA THR A 101 -1.53 -1.27 -9.44
C THR A 101 -1.80 -1.72 -10.88
N ASP A 102 -2.88 -1.25 -11.50
CA ASP A 102 -3.25 -1.57 -12.88
C ASP A 102 -3.44 -0.28 -13.70
N ALA A 103 -2.52 -0.02 -14.62
CA ALA A 103 -2.55 1.15 -15.49
C ALA A 103 -3.80 1.19 -16.41
N ALA A 104 -4.45 0.05 -16.69
CA ALA A 104 -5.69 0.02 -17.46
C ALA A 104 -6.90 0.52 -16.64
N VAL A 105 -6.76 0.56 -15.31
CA VAL A 105 -7.80 0.96 -14.37
C VAL A 105 -7.53 2.37 -13.83
N TYR A 106 -6.28 2.70 -13.53
CA TYR A 106 -5.90 3.93 -12.83
C TYR A 106 -4.98 4.86 -13.65
N ASP A 107 -5.56 5.92 -14.23
CA ASP A 107 -4.87 7.08 -14.83
C ASP A 107 -3.65 6.75 -15.72
N GLU A 108 -3.70 5.63 -16.46
CA GLU A 108 -2.62 5.14 -17.33
C GLU A 108 -1.25 4.94 -16.62
N ARG A 109 -1.26 4.79 -15.29
CA ARG A 109 -0.07 4.61 -14.45
C ARG A 109 -0.24 3.42 -13.52
N GLU A 110 0.84 2.66 -13.36
CA GLU A 110 0.92 1.55 -12.41
C GLU A 110 1.95 1.87 -11.33
N PHE A 111 1.58 1.62 -10.08
CA PHE A 111 2.44 1.84 -8.92
C PHE A 111 2.68 0.52 -8.19
N LEU A 112 3.91 0.33 -7.71
CA LEU A 112 4.21 -0.80 -6.84
C LEU A 112 3.63 -0.54 -5.44
N VAL A 113 2.72 -1.42 -5.01
CA VAL A 113 2.24 -1.49 -3.62
C VAL A 113 2.77 -2.75 -2.97
N ALA A 114 3.72 -2.60 -2.06
CA ALA A 114 4.33 -3.67 -1.30
C ALA A 114 3.91 -3.61 0.18
N ARG A 115 4.16 -4.70 0.90
CA ARG A 115 3.97 -4.79 2.36
C ARG A 115 5.33 -4.98 3.03
N ARG A 116 5.58 -4.22 4.11
CA ARG A 116 6.87 -4.23 4.82
C ARG A 116 7.28 -5.61 5.32
N GLY A 117 8.57 -5.84 5.55
CA GLY A 117 9.10 -7.13 6.00
C GLY A 117 9.17 -8.21 4.92
N GLN A 118 8.47 -8.07 3.81
CA GLN A 118 8.48 -9.02 2.70
C GLN A 118 9.29 -8.47 1.52
N PRO A 119 10.14 -9.28 0.87
CA PRO A 119 10.94 -8.83 -0.28
C PRO A 119 10.11 -8.61 -1.56
N PHE A 120 10.48 -7.60 -2.35
CA PHE A 120 9.93 -7.34 -3.68
C PHE A 120 11.04 -7.34 -4.75
N THR A 121 10.70 -7.80 -5.95
CA THR A 121 11.63 -7.94 -7.07
C THR A 121 11.80 -6.61 -7.81
N VAL A 122 13.03 -6.26 -8.17
CA VAL A 122 13.35 -5.15 -9.07
C VAL A 122 14.31 -5.65 -10.15
N ILE A 123 14.03 -5.34 -11.41
CA ILE A 123 14.85 -5.69 -12.56
C ILE A 123 15.49 -4.42 -13.11
N ILE A 124 16.81 -4.39 -13.15
CA ILE A 124 17.61 -3.22 -13.53
C ILE A 124 18.34 -3.55 -14.82
N THR A 125 18.09 -2.79 -15.87
CA THR A 125 18.79 -2.90 -17.14
C THR A 125 19.85 -1.83 -17.22
N PHE A 126 21.09 -2.22 -17.48
CA PHE A 126 22.25 -1.32 -17.59
C PHE A 126 22.71 -1.13 -19.04
N ASN A 127 23.60 -0.17 -19.28
CA ASN A 127 24.28 0.01 -20.57
C ASN A 127 25.27 -1.12 -20.91
N ARG A 128 25.82 -1.79 -19.90
CA ARG A 128 26.70 -2.96 -20.03
C ARG A 128 26.43 -3.97 -18.92
N LYS A 129 27.02 -5.15 -19.03
CA LYS A 129 26.99 -6.18 -18.00
C LYS A 129 27.53 -5.64 -16.66
N TYR A 130 26.81 -5.95 -15.58
CA TYR A 130 27.21 -5.65 -14.20
C TYR A 130 28.43 -6.49 -13.82
N ASP A 131 29.47 -5.86 -13.26
CA ASP A 131 30.65 -6.55 -12.74
C ASP A 131 30.75 -6.32 -11.22
N PRO A 132 30.45 -7.32 -10.37
CA PRO A 132 30.52 -7.17 -8.91
C PRO A 132 31.94 -6.92 -8.38
N GLY A 133 32.98 -7.12 -9.19
CA GLY A 133 34.36 -6.79 -8.86
C GLY A 133 34.70 -5.30 -9.09
N ALA A 134 34.01 -4.65 -10.04
CA ALA A 134 34.30 -3.29 -10.48
C ALA A 134 33.20 -2.27 -10.13
N ASP A 135 31.95 -2.72 -9.92
CA ASP A 135 30.77 -1.89 -9.78
C ASP A 135 30.07 -2.12 -8.42
N ASP A 136 29.86 -1.05 -7.68
CA ASP A 136 29.01 -1.02 -6.48
C ASP A 136 27.65 -0.41 -6.80
N LEU A 137 26.59 -1.11 -6.39
CA LEU A 137 25.20 -0.64 -6.50
C LEU A 137 24.68 -0.28 -5.11
N ARG A 138 24.42 1.00 -4.89
CA ARG A 138 23.81 1.51 -3.66
C ARG A 138 22.37 1.91 -3.93
N PHE A 139 21.45 1.33 -3.18
CA PHE A 139 20.06 1.76 -3.15
C PHE A 139 19.88 2.86 -2.12
N VAL A 140 19.09 3.86 -2.47
CA VAL A 140 18.72 4.96 -1.59
C VAL A 140 17.19 5.04 -1.56
N PHE A 141 16.62 4.86 -0.37
CA PHE A 141 15.19 5.00 -0.10
C PHE A 141 14.94 6.23 0.76
N GLN A 142 13.99 7.08 0.35
CA GLN A 142 13.65 8.30 1.09
C GLN A 142 12.16 8.39 1.36
N PHE A 143 11.82 8.86 2.56
CA PHE A 143 10.45 9.00 3.04
C PHE A 143 10.18 10.43 3.52
N GLY A 144 8.99 10.93 3.19
CA GLY A 144 8.55 12.27 3.60
C GLY A 144 9.32 13.40 2.90
N SER A 145 9.05 14.64 3.31
CA SER A 145 9.56 15.85 2.64
C SER A 145 10.99 16.25 3.04
N ARG A 146 11.48 15.76 4.18
CA ARG A 146 12.81 16.06 4.72
C ARG A 146 13.50 14.78 5.21
N PRO A 147 13.97 13.93 4.29
CA PRO A 147 14.56 12.64 4.62
C PRO A 147 15.88 12.81 5.37
N LEU A 148 16.06 12.10 6.48
CA LEU A 148 17.23 12.17 7.36
C LEU A 148 17.62 10.78 7.88
N PRO A 149 18.91 10.38 7.82
CA PRO A 149 19.34 9.05 8.27
C PRO A 149 19.05 8.81 9.75
N THR A 150 19.27 9.81 10.60
CA THR A 150 19.02 9.75 12.06
C THR A 150 17.57 9.55 12.44
N LYS A 151 16.65 9.69 11.47
CA LYS A 151 15.20 9.53 11.65
C LYS A 151 14.65 8.30 10.91
N GLY A 152 15.50 7.51 10.26
CA GLY A 152 15.09 6.37 9.45
C GLY A 152 14.31 6.75 8.18
N THR A 153 14.21 8.04 7.84
CA THR A 153 13.51 8.52 6.63
C THR A 153 14.43 8.67 5.42
N HIS A 154 15.71 8.35 5.59
CA HIS A 154 16.70 8.22 4.53
C HIS A 154 17.49 6.96 4.81
N VAL A 155 17.41 5.98 3.93
CA VAL A 155 18.05 4.68 4.08
C VAL A 155 18.91 4.43 2.86
N GLU A 156 20.15 4.02 3.10
CA GLU A 156 21.06 3.60 2.04
C GLU A 156 21.62 2.23 2.38
N PHE A 157 21.71 1.34 1.40
CA PHE A 157 22.41 0.08 1.53
C PHE A 157 23.07 -0.29 0.21
N ILE A 158 24.20 -0.99 0.29
CA ILE A 158 24.88 -1.56 -0.88
C ILE A 158 24.27 -2.94 -1.11
N LEU A 159 24.02 -3.26 -2.38
CA LEU A 159 23.57 -4.58 -2.79
C LEU A 159 24.60 -5.62 -2.30
N SER A 160 24.16 -6.60 -1.53
CA SER A 160 25.04 -7.61 -0.95
C SER A 160 24.70 -9.00 -1.48
N ALA A 161 25.59 -9.96 -1.27
CA ALA A 161 25.31 -11.35 -1.64
C ALA A 161 24.34 -12.05 -0.68
N ASP A 162 24.17 -11.52 0.53
CA ASP A 162 23.47 -12.19 1.63
C ASP A 162 22.17 -11.47 2.01
N ASP A 163 21.14 -12.26 2.36
CA ASP A 163 19.89 -11.78 2.93
C ASP A 163 20.11 -11.34 4.40
N VAL A 164 20.04 -10.04 4.66
CA VAL A 164 20.03 -9.49 6.02
C VAL A 164 18.58 -9.41 6.50
N LYS A 165 18.15 -10.47 7.19
CA LYS A 165 16.77 -10.58 7.67
C LYS A 165 16.39 -9.45 8.62
N GLY A 166 15.25 -8.84 8.37
CA GLY A 166 14.64 -7.86 9.28
C GLY A 166 15.22 -6.45 9.21
N GLU A 167 16.12 -6.18 8.26
CA GLU A 167 16.66 -4.84 8.00
C GLU A 167 16.34 -4.39 6.56
N TRP A 168 16.72 -3.17 6.21
CA TRP A 168 16.72 -2.76 4.81
C TRP A 168 17.91 -3.42 4.10
N GLY A 169 17.67 -4.02 2.95
CA GLY A 169 18.73 -4.68 2.21
C GLY A 169 18.26 -5.16 0.85
N GLY A 170 19.18 -5.74 0.10
CA GLY A 170 18.86 -6.41 -1.14
C GLY A 170 19.98 -7.31 -1.62
N TRP A 171 19.60 -8.31 -2.39
CA TRP A 171 20.50 -9.32 -2.95
C TRP A 171 20.17 -9.62 -4.40
N ILE A 172 21.15 -10.15 -5.12
CA ILE A 172 21.01 -10.57 -6.51
C ILE A 172 20.28 -11.91 -6.54
N SER A 173 19.14 -11.97 -7.23
CA SER A 173 18.37 -13.20 -7.42
C SER A 173 18.48 -13.75 -8.85
N GLY A 174 18.97 -12.95 -9.81
CA GLY A 174 19.23 -13.39 -11.17
C GLY A 174 20.04 -12.38 -11.98
N GLU A 175 20.73 -12.87 -13.00
CA GLU A 175 21.52 -12.07 -13.92
C GLU A 175 21.33 -12.59 -15.34
N ALA A 176 21.03 -11.69 -16.29
CA ALA A 176 20.84 -12.03 -17.69
C ALA A 176 21.34 -10.88 -18.57
N ASP A 177 22.43 -11.10 -19.31
CA ASP A 177 23.09 -10.09 -20.15
C ASP A 177 23.39 -8.78 -19.41
N ASN A 178 22.69 -7.69 -19.76
CA ASN A 178 22.80 -6.37 -19.14
C ASN A 178 21.72 -6.13 -18.06
N ALA A 179 20.90 -7.14 -17.74
CA ALA A 179 19.85 -7.06 -16.75
C ALA A 179 20.24 -7.78 -15.45
N LEU A 180 20.02 -7.12 -14.33
CA LEU A 180 20.21 -7.65 -12.99
C LEU A 180 18.85 -7.69 -12.28
N THR A 181 18.46 -8.87 -11.80
CA THR A 181 17.28 -9.05 -10.96
C THR A 181 17.71 -9.05 -9.51
N VAL A 182 17.14 -8.16 -8.72
CA VAL A 182 17.43 -8.01 -7.30
C VAL A 182 16.14 -8.17 -6.50
N GLU A 183 16.24 -8.78 -5.32
CA GLU A 183 15.20 -8.71 -4.31
C GLU A 183 15.57 -7.63 -3.30
N ILE A 184 14.63 -6.75 -2.99
CA ILE A 184 14.78 -5.70 -1.99
C ILE A 184 13.85 -6.02 -0.83
N THR A 185 14.38 -5.98 0.39
CA THR A 185 13.62 -6.19 1.62
C THR A 185 13.65 -4.96 2.52
N THR A 186 12.67 -4.89 3.40
CA THR A 186 12.48 -3.80 4.36
C THR A 186 12.31 -4.39 5.75
N PRO A 187 12.65 -3.66 6.83
CA PRO A 187 12.36 -4.12 8.17
C PRO A 187 10.84 -4.21 8.40
N PRO A 188 10.35 -5.09 9.28
CA PRO A 188 8.93 -5.15 9.66
C PRO A 188 8.44 -3.89 10.36
N THR A 189 9.33 -2.95 10.69
CA THR A 189 9.03 -1.65 11.30
C THR A 189 9.10 -0.50 10.31
N ALA A 190 9.33 -0.77 9.01
CA ALA A 190 9.39 0.27 7.98
C ALA A 190 8.14 1.16 8.01
N PHE A 191 8.35 2.45 7.74
CA PHE A 191 7.28 3.44 7.78
C PHE A 191 6.28 3.21 6.65
N VAL A 192 4.99 3.31 6.98
CA VAL A 192 3.91 3.13 6.01
C VAL A 192 3.69 4.42 5.22
N GLY A 193 3.69 4.29 3.89
CA GLY A 193 3.45 5.39 2.95
C GLY A 193 4.28 5.29 1.68
N LYS A 194 4.49 6.45 1.03
CA LYS A 194 5.18 6.56 -0.24
C LYS A 194 6.68 6.76 -0.03
N TRP A 195 7.49 5.88 -0.61
CA TRP A 195 8.95 5.94 -0.60
C TRP A 195 9.47 6.26 -2.00
N SER A 196 10.42 7.18 -2.11
CA SER A 196 11.18 7.33 -3.35
C SER A 196 12.37 6.39 -3.37
N MET A 197 12.74 5.92 -4.56
CA MET A 197 13.86 5.00 -4.77
C MET A 197 14.86 5.62 -5.73
N LYS A 198 16.15 5.53 -5.38
CA LYS A 198 17.27 5.89 -6.23
C LYS A 198 18.31 4.77 -6.24
N ILE A 199 19.08 4.69 -7.33
CA ILE A 199 20.17 3.74 -7.49
C ILE A 199 21.42 4.54 -7.84
N ASP A 200 22.41 4.47 -6.96
CA ASP A 200 23.73 5.05 -7.17
C ASP A 200 24.69 3.94 -7.61
N VAL A 201 25.35 4.18 -8.73
CA VAL A 201 26.35 3.26 -9.29
C VAL A 201 27.72 3.90 -9.11
N VAL A 202 28.61 3.19 -8.42
CA VAL A 202 29.97 3.66 -8.11
C VAL A 202 30.99 2.68 -8.66
N LYS A 203 31.98 3.17 -9.41
CA LYS A 203 33.09 2.35 -9.91
C LYS A 203 34.17 2.22 -8.82
N ARG A 204 34.50 1.00 -8.42
CA ARG A 204 35.43 0.71 -7.31
C ARG A 204 36.87 1.16 -7.54
N SER A 205 37.30 1.25 -8.80
CA SER A 205 38.70 1.50 -9.18
C SER A 205 39.09 2.98 -9.21
N ASP A 206 38.14 3.90 -8.99
CA ASP A 206 38.34 5.32 -9.22
C ASP A 206 38.36 6.08 -7.88
N THR A 207 39.51 6.69 -7.55
CA THR A 207 39.58 7.69 -6.46
C THR A 207 38.79 8.97 -6.79
N SER A 208 38.31 9.11 -8.04
CA SER A 208 37.37 10.15 -8.46
C SER A 208 35.92 9.62 -8.46
N ILE A 209 35.02 10.41 -7.88
CA ILE A 209 33.62 10.07 -7.55
C ILE A 209 32.77 10.10 -8.84
N ASN A 210 33.02 9.21 -9.79
CA ASN A 210 32.15 9.02 -10.94
C ASN A 210 30.92 8.21 -10.49
N VAL A 211 29.93 8.91 -9.93
CA VAL A 211 28.66 8.32 -9.48
C VAL A 211 27.58 8.60 -10.50
N TYR A 212 27.07 7.54 -11.13
CA TYR A 212 25.83 7.62 -11.89
C TYR A 212 24.65 7.46 -10.92
N ARG A 213 23.65 8.35 -11.00
CA ARG A 213 22.44 8.28 -10.18
C ARG A 213 21.21 8.12 -11.07
N TYR A 214 20.47 7.04 -10.84
CA TYR A 214 19.11 6.87 -11.32
C TYR A 214 18.12 7.29 -10.23
N GLU A 215 17.15 8.13 -10.59
CA GLU A 215 16.01 8.44 -9.72
C GLU A 215 14.74 7.86 -10.34
N HIS A 216 14.08 6.95 -9.62
CA HIS A 216 12.83 6.40 -10.09
C HIS A 216 11.74 7.47 -10.03
N LYS A 217 10.96 7.61 -11.10
CA LYS A 217 9.95 8.66 -11.23
C LYS A 217 8.80 8.48 -10.25
N ASP A 218 8.41 7.23 -10.04
CA ASP A 218 7.21 6.88 -9.30
C ASP A 218 7.57 6.43 -7.87
N PRO A 219 6.76 6.74 -6.87
CA PRO A 219 6.98 6.23 -5.53
C PRO A 219 6.61 4.75 -5.42
N ILE A 220 7.25 4.07 -4.48
CA ILE A 220 6.87 2.73 -4.02
C ILE A 220 6.01 2.89 -2.76
N TYR A 221 4.83 2.28 -2.74
CA TYR A 221 3.95 2.27 -1.58
C TYR A 221 4.32 1.11 -0.69
N ILE A 222 4.58 1.37 0.59
CA ILE A 222 4.87 0.35 1.58
C ILE A 222 3.79 0.40 2.65
N LEU A 223 3.10 -0.73 2.84
CA LEU A 223 1.98 -0.90 3.78
C LEU A 223 2.35 -1.81 4.95
N PHE A 224 1.48 -1.85 5.96
CA PHE A 224 1.54 -2.86 7.02
C PHE A 224 1.38 -4.28 6.44
N ASN A 225 2.04 -5.26 7.08
CA ASN A 225 2.07 -6.63 6.61
C ASN A 225 1.49 -7.63 7.63
N PRO A 226 0.18 -7.92 7.58
CA PRO A 226 -0.43 -8.83 8.53
C PRO A 226 -0.17 -10.32 8.22
N TRP A 227 0.49 -10.64 7.10
CA TRP A 227 0.98 -11.98 6.77
C TRP A 227 2.40 -12.26 7.31
N PHE A 228 3.14 -11.22 7.71
CA PHE A 228 4.51 -11.36 8.18
C PHE A 228 4.59 -11.45 9.70
N LYS A 229 5.20 -12.52 10.23
CA LYS A 229 5.14 -12.87 11.67
C LYS A 229 5.75 -11.84 12.58
N GLU A 230 6.76 -11.13 12.09
CA GLU A 230 7.52 -10.14 12.83
C GLU A 230 6.88 -8.74 12.75
N ASP A 231 5.81 -8.56 11.96
CA ASP A 231 5.05 -7.31 11.90
C ASP A 231 4.12 -7.18 13.12
N GLY A 232 4.02 -5.97 13.69
CA GLY A 232 3.12 -5.65 14.80
C GLY A 232 1.63 -5.86 14.49
N VAL A 233 1.23 -6.01 13.23
CA VAL A 233 -0.16 -6.33 12.84
C VAL A 233 -0.36 -7.78 12.39
N PHE A 234 0.62 -8.66 12.64
CA PHE A 234 0.54 -10.06 12.24
C PHE A 234 -0.75 -10.75 12.74
N MET A 235 -1.39 -11.50 11.84
CA MET A 235 -2.51 -12.37 12.17
C MET A 235 -2.24 -13.79 11.68
N LYS A 236 -2.20 -14.73 12.61
CA LYS A 236 -1.88 -16.14 12.32
C LYS A 236 -2.92 -16.84 11.44
N ASP A 237 -4.19 -16.45 11.55
CA ASP A 237 -5.28 -17.07 10.81
C ASP A 237 -5.49 -16.35 9.46
N GLU A 238 -4.98 -16.95 8.39
CA GLU A 238 -5.10 -16.41 7.04
C GLU A 238 -6.55 -16.32 6.55
N HIS A 239 -7.47 -17.15 7.07
CA HIS A 239 -8.89 -17.02 6.73
C HIS A 239 -9.47 -15.72 7.28
N LEU A 240 -9.02 -15.27 8.45
CA LEU A 240 -9.41 -13.99 9.02
C LEU A 240 -8.78 -12.81 8.26
N LEU A 241 -7.63 -13.00 7.59
CA LEU A 241 -7.05 -11.96 6.72
C LEU A 241 -7.91 -11.71 5.48
N ASN A 242 -8.52 -12.76 4.91
CA ASN A 242 -9.51 -12.57 3.85
C ASN A 242 -10.67 -11.67 4.32
N GLU A 243 -11.15 -11.84 5.55
CA GLU A 243 -12.27 -11.06 6.09
C GLU A 243 -11.87 -9.66 6.59
N TYR A 244 -10.70 -9.53 7.23
CA TYR A 244 -10.29 -8.31 7.93
C TYR A 244 -9.32 -7.43 7.16
N ILE A 245 -8.85 -7.86 5.98
CA ILE A 245 -8.04 -7.06 5.06
C ILE A 245 -8.62 -7.06 3.64
N LEU A 246 -8.87 -8.23 3.06
CA LEU A 246 -9.19 -8.34 1.62
C LEU A 246 -10.67 -8.14 1.30
N ASN A 247 -11.58 -8.40 2.23
CA ASN A 247 -13.01 -8.24 1.97
C ASN A 247 -13.38 -6.75 1.90
N GLU A 248 -13.86 -6.29 0.76
CA GLU A 248 -14.26 -4.90 0.52
C GLU A 248 -15.71 -4.60 0.88
N THR A 249 -16.47 -5.62 1.26
CA THR A 249 -17.87 -5.48 1.64
C THR A 249 -18.11 -6.10 3.01
N GLY A 250 -19.12 -5.59 3.71
CA GLY A 250 -19.45 -6.09 5.03
C GLY A 250 -20.83 -5.68 5.47
N LYS A 251 -21.08 -5.90 6.76
CA LYS A 251 -22.32 -5.55 7.42
C LYS A 251 -22.00 -4.72 8.65
N ILE A 252 -22.74 -3.63 8.82
CA ILE A 252 -22.77 -2.88 10.06
C ILE A 252 -24.14 -3.14 10.69
N TYR A 253 -24.15 -3.68 11.91
CA TYR A 253 -25.38 -4.07 12.57
C TYR A 253 -26.02 -2.85 13.26
N SER A 254 -27.34 -2.78 13.22
CA SER A 254 -28.16 -1.74 13.85
C SER A 254 -29.49 -2.33 14.34
N GLY A 255 -30.41 -1.48 14.81
CA GLY A 255 -31.67 -1.91 15.41
C GLY A 255 -31.54 -2.09 16.91
N ASP A 256 -32.29 -3.04 17.46
CA ASP A 256 -32.30 -3.33 18.89
C ASP A 256 -31.77 -4.74 19.17
N TYR A 257 -31.34 -5.04 20.40
CA TYR A 257 -30.75 -6.34 20.75
C TYR A 257 -31.70 -7.53 20.54
N LYS A 258 -33.01 -7.30 20.42
CA LYS A 258 -34.03 -8.33 20.09
C LYS A 258 -34.28 -8.43 18.59
N ARG A 259 -33.99 -7.36 17.83
CA ARG A 259 -34.22 -7.24 16.38
C ARG A 259 -33.02 -6.58 15.71
N ILE A 260 -31.96 -7.39 15.55
CA ILE A 260 -30.72 -6.99 14.91
C ILE A 260 -30.94 -6.89 13.40
N SER A 261 -30.70 -5.70 12.85
CA SER A 261 -30.77 -5.43 11.41
C SER A 261 -29.36 -5.28 10.82
N PRO A 262 -28.99 -6.06 9.79
CA PRO A 262 -27.74 -5.84 9.08
C PRO A 262 -27.91 -4.72 8.05
N LYS A 263 -27.05 -3.71 8.08
CA LYS A 263 -26.90 -2.73 6.99
C LYS A 263 -25.67 -3.12 6.15
N PRO A 264 -25.84 -3.47 4.85
CA PRO A 264 -24.70 -3.66 3.97
C PRO A 264 -23.84 -2.40 3.88
N TRP A 265 -22.52 -2.58 3.82
CA TRP A 265 -21.56 -1.49 3.70
C TRP A 265 -20.45 -1.89 2.73
N VAL A 266 -20.14 -1.00 1.79
CA VAL A 266 -18.97 -1.13 0.90
C VAL A 266 -17.81 -0.36 1.53
N PHE A 267 -16.83 -1.08 2.05
CA PHE A 267 -15.58 -0.46 2.52
C PHE A 267 -14.79 0.07 1.31
N GLY A 268 -14.56 -0.79 0.29
CA GLY A 268 -13.92 -0.40 -0.97
C GLY A 268 -12.52 0.17 -0.80
N GLN A 269 -11.71 -0.43 0.09
CA GLN A 269 -10.37 0.05 0.43
C GLN A 269 -9.38 0.05 -0.74
N PHE A 270 -9.67 -0.68 -1.82
CA PHE A 270 -8.79 -0.81 -2.97
C PHE A 270 -9.18 0.11 -4.15
N THR A 271 -10.33 0.77 -4.06
CA THR A 271 -10.91 1.55 -5.15
C THR A 271 -10.34 2.98 -5.24
N GLY A 272 -10.05 3.43 -6.46
CA GLY A 272 -9.76 4.80 -6.80
C GLY A 272 -8.68 5.45 -5.93
N ASP A 273 -8.98 6.64 -5.41
CA ASP A 273 -8.05 7.43 -4.59
C ASP A 273 -8.07 7.06 -3.10
N VAL A 274 -8.72 5.95 -2.71
CA VAL A 274 -8.91 5.62 -1.28
C VAL A 274 -7.58 5.43 -0.56
N LEU A 275 -6.63 4.69 -1.13
CA LEU A 275 -5.31 4.50 -0.50
C LEU A 275 -4.56 5.83 -0.34
N ASP A 276 -4.61 6.67 -1.38
CA ASP A 276 -3.98 7.99 -1.38
C ASP A 276 -4.62 8.94 -0.36
N CYS A 277 -5.94 8.87 -0.21
CA CYS A 277 -6.66 9.55 0.85
C CYS A 277 -6.17 9.07 2.22
N CYS A 278 -6.04 7.76 2.44
CA CYS A 278 -5.58 7.20 3.71
C CYS A 278 -4.17 7.70 4.06
N LEU A 279 -3.24 7.71 3.10
CA LEU A 279 -1.88 8.22 3.31
C LEU A 279 -1.86 9.73 3.57
N TYR A 280 -2.71 10.49 2.88
CA TYR A 280 -2.88 11.92 3.14
C TYR A 280 -3.39 12.22 4.56
N LEU A 281 -4.28 11.38 5.11
CA LEU A 281 -4.70 11.50 6.51
C LEU A 281 -3.52 11.30 7.47
N LEU A 282 -2.60 10.38 7.16
CA LEU A 282 -1.38 10.20 7.95
C LEU A 282 -0.43 11.40 7.80
N ASP A 283 -0.28 11.96 6.60
CA ASP A 283 0.52 13.17 6.38
C ASP A 283 0.08 14.35 7.25
N LYS A 284 -1.23 14.49 7.47
CA LYS A 284 -1.79 15.54 8.32
C LYS A 284 -1.60 15.29 9.82
N SER A 285 -1.45 14.05 10.26
CA SER A 285 -1.70 13.67 11.65
C SER A 285 -0.60 12.89 12.34
N VAL A 286 0.34 12.30 11.60
CA VAL A 286 1.39 11.43 12.12
C VAL A 286 2.75 11.90 11.62
N LYS A 287 3.66 12.18 12.56
CA LYS A 287 5.06 12.44 12.23
C LYS A 287 5.64 11.21 11.53
N ASP A 288 6.46 11.43 10.50
CA ASP A 288 7.02 10.36 9.67
C ASP A 288 7.65 9.20 10.49
N GLN A 289 8.39 9.51 11.56
CA GLN A 289 9.05 8.50 12.40
C GLN A 289 8.10 7.58 13.16
N ALA A 290 6.83 8.00 13.32
CA ALA A 290 5.81 7.26 14.05
C ALA A 290 4.86 6.47 13.13
N ARG A 291 5.05 6.54 11.80
CA ARG A 291 4.19 5.84 10.83
C ARG A 291 4.46 4.34 10.71
N GLY A 292 5.51 3.85 11.35
CA GLY A 292 5.78 2.42 11.49
C GLY A 292 5.00 1.76 12.64
N ASP A 293 4.40 2.53 13.54
CA ASP A 293 3.72 2.00 14.72
C ASP A 293 2.20 1.90 14.48
N PRO A 294 1.62 0.68 14.44
CA PRO A 294 0.19 0.51 14.18
C PRO A 294 -0.69 1.10 15.29
N VAL A 295 -0.20 1.23 16.54
CA VAL A 295 -0.95 1.83 17.65
C VAL A 295 -1.07 3.34 17.45
N VAL A 296 0.06 4.00 17.11
CA VAL A 296 0.08 5.44 16.84
C VAL A 296 -0.77 5.76 15.60
N VAL A 297 -0.61 4.97 14.54
CA VAL A 297 -1.41 5.11 13.31
C VAL A 297 -2.90 4.92 13.60
N SER A 298 -3.30 3.87 14.33
CA SER A 298 -4.70 3.63 14.68
C SER A 298 -5.32 4.79 15.48
N ARG A 299 -4.57 5.34 16.44
CA ARG A 299 -4.99 6.50 17.23
C ARG A 299 -5.15 7.75 16.36
N ALA A 300 -4.29 7.94 15.38
CA ALA A 300 -4.40 9.06 14.45
C ALA A 300 -5.61 8.90 13.51
N ILE A 301 -5.88 7.68 13.02
CA ILE A 301 -7.05 7.38 12.18
C ILE A 301 -8.35 7.69 12.94
N SER A 302 -8.48 7.22 14.18
CA SER A 302 -9.70 7.48 14.98
C SER A 302 -9.95 8.97 15.19
N LYS A 303 -8.88 9.76 15.29
CA LYS A 303 -8.96 11.22 15.39
C LYS A 303 -9.33 11.86 14.05
N GLN A 304 -8.67 11.48 12.95
CA GLN A 304 -8.82 12.12 11.65
C GLN A 304 -10.13 11.81 10.93
N VAL A 305 -10.81 10.71 11.27
CA VAL A 305 -12.10 10.38 10.67
C VAL A 305 -13.21 11.34 11.15
N ASN A 306 -13.09 11.89 12.36
CA ASN A 306 -14.02 12.88 12.93
C ASN A 306 -13.53 14.31 12.69
N SER A 307 -14.42 15.24 12.35
CA SER A 307 -14.06 16.63 12.05
C SER A 307 -14.12 17.61 13.22
N ASN A 308 -14.65 17.21 14.39
CA ASN A 308 -15.04 18.16 15.44
C ASN A 308 -13.90 19.07 15.94
N ASP A 309 -12.64 18.65 15.84
CA ASP A 309 -11.50 19.40 16.38
C ASP A 309 -10.42 19.77 15.35
N ASP A 310 -10.19 18.96 14.31
CA ASP A 310 -9.00 19.08 13.43
C ASP A 310 -9.30 19.09 11.92
N GLY A 311 -10.56 19.32 11.52
CA GLY A 311 -10.93 19.31 10.10
C GLY A 311 -10.71 17.93 9.45
N GLY A 312 -11.10 16.89 10.16
CA GLY A 312 -11.11 15.49 9.71
C GLY A 312 -12.14 15.21 8.62
N VAL A 313 -12.23 13.93 8.25
CA VAL A 313 -12.97 13.45 7.06
C VAL A 313 -14.45 13.85 7.12
N MET A 314 -15.11 13.65 8.26
CA MET A 314 -16.56 13.70 8.33
C MET A 314 -17.09 14.48 9.55
N ALA A 315 -18.10 15.31 9.31
CA ALA A 315 -18.84 16.01 10.35
C ALA A 315 -20.02 15.19 10.88
N GLY A 316 -20.08 15.03 12.20
CA GLY A 316 -21.20 14.36 12.88
C GLY A 316 -22.46 15.24 12.94
N ASN A 317 -23.64 14.65 12.73
CA ASN A 317 -24.92 15.36 12.92
C ASN A 317 -26.04 14.40 13.38
N TRP A 318 -26.63 14.69 14.54
CA TRP A 318 -27.74 13.94 15.16
C TRP A 318 -29.05 14.74 15.26
N SER A 319 -29.11 15.94 14.65
CA SER A 319 -30.27 16.84 14.77
C SER A 319 -31.53 16.38 14.03
N GLY A 320 -31.43 15.36 13.17
CA GLY A 320 -32.48 14.96 12.23
C GLY A 320 -32.68 15.92 11.05
N LYS A 321 -31.88 16.99 10.95
CA LYS A 321 -31.90 17.96 9.84
C LYS A 321 -30.53 17.98 9.17
N TYR A 322 -30.48 17.55 7.91
CA TYR A 322 -29.23 17.35 7.16
C TYR A 322 -29.04 18.33 6.01
N THR A 323 -29.64 19.53 6.10
CA THR A 323 -29.49 20.57 5.08
C THR A 323 -28.01 20.91 4.83
N GLY A 324 -27.61 20.94 3.55
CA GLY A 324 -26.23 21.24 3.16
C GLY A 324 -25.27 20.05 3.22
N GLY A 325 -25.78 18.82 3.35
CA GLY A 325 -25.00 17.58 3.27
C GLY A 325 -25.88 16.36 2.96
N THR A 326 -25.28 15.18 3.04
CA THR A 326 -25.93 13.88 2.89
C THR A 326 -26.45 13.39 4.24
N SER A 327 -27.65 12.79 4.25
CA SER A 327 -28.16 12.12 5.45
C SER A 327 -27.23 10.95 5.85
N PRO A 328 -26.88 10.79 7.13
CA PRO A 328 -26.07 9.66 7.60
C PRO A 328 -26.63 8.27 7.23
N LEU A 329 -27.95 8.17 7.03
CA LEU A 329 -28.63 6.93 6.62
C LEU A 329 -28.43 6.59 5.14
N ASP A 330 -28.20 7.59 4.29
CA ASP A 330 -28.10 7.41 2.83
C ASP A 330 -26.75 6.87 2.39
N TRP A 331 -25.72 6.96 3.25
CA TRP A 331 -24.42 6.34 2.95
C TRP A 331 -24.52 4.82 2.89
N THR A 332 -23.96 4.26 1.82
CA THR A 332 -23.88 2.81 1.54
C THR A 332 -22.45 2.29 1.59
N GLY A 333 -21.46 3.17 1.73
CA GLY A 333 -20.04 2.81 1.71
C GLY A 333 -19.11 3.98 2.01
N SER A 334 -17.83 3.67 2.11
CA SER A 334 -16.78 4.62 2.49
C SER A 334 -16.09 5.31 1.30
N VAL A 335 -16.11 4.70 0.11
CA VAL A 335 -15.41 5.17 -1.09
C VAL A 335 -15.78 6.62 -1.43
N ALA A 336 -17.07 6.89 -1.68
CA ALA A 336 -17.54 8.21 -2.08
C ALA A 336 -17.21 9.31 -1.04
N ILE A 337 -17.19 8.96 0.24
CA ILE A 337 -16.84 9.89 1.32
C ILE A 337 -15.35 10.24 1.27
N LEU A 338 -14.49 9.22 1.18
CA LEU A 338 -13.04 9.41 1.17
C LEU A 338 -12.57 10.10 -0.11
N GLU A 339 -13.11 9.74 -1.27
CA GLU A 339 -12.82 10.41 -2.53
C GLU A 339 -13.28 11.87 -2.53
N GLN A 340 -14.48 12.16 -2.03
CA GLN A 340 -14.96 13.53 -1.90
C GLN A 340 -14.02 14.34 -1.01
N PHE A 341 -13.70 13.82 0.18
CA PHE A 341 -12.76 14.47 1.11
C PHE A 341 -11.38 14.67 0.47
N TYR A 342 -10.86 13.67 -0.22
CA TYR A 342 -9.54 13.75 -0.85
C TYR A 342 -9.51 14.74 -2.00
N LYS A 343 -10.57 14.83 -2.79
CA LYS A 343 -10.65 15.77 -3.90
C LYS A 343 -10.80 17.22 -3.44
N THR A 344 -11.65 17.46 -2.44
CA THR A 344 -11.95 18.83 -1.98
C THR A 344 -11.02 19.30 -0.87
N LYS A 345 -10.34 18.37 -0.18
CA LYS A 345 -9.57 18.60 1.06
C LYS A 345 -10.42 19.26 2.16
N THR A 346 -11.74 19.07 2.10
CA THR A 346 -12.71 19.65 3.03
C THR A 346 -13.60 18.57 3.64
N THR A 347 -14.00 18.79 4.89
CA THR A 347 -14.86 17.86 5.64
C THR A 347 -16.18 17.59 4.91
N VAL A 348 -16.52 16.30 4.82
CA VAL A 348 -17.77 15.78 4.26
C VAL A 348 -18.89 15.82 5.31
N LYS A 349 -20.10 16.19 4.87
CA LYS A 349 -21.29 16.29 5.72
C LYS A 349 -22.35 15.30 5.23
N PHE A 350 -22.98 14.46 6.06
CA PHE A 350 -22.80 14.24 7.50
C PHE A 350 -22.64 12.75 7.83
N GLY A 351 -22.14 12.45 9.03
CA GLY A 351 -21.98 11.09 9.56
C GLY A 351 -22.62 10.88 10.93
N GLN A 352 -22.74 9.60 11.29
CA GLN A 352 -23.05 9.11 12.64
C GLN A 352 -22.17 7.90 12.95
N CYS A 353 -22.32 7.29 14.13
CA CYS A 353 -21.44 6.25 14.67
C CYS A 353 -21.13 5.12 13.67
N TRP A 354 -22.11 4.59 12.94
CA TRP A 354 -21.87 3.54 11.94
C TRP A 354 -21.06 4.02 10.74
N VAL A 355 -21.25 5.27 10.30
CA VAL A 355 -20.48 5.84 9.19
C VAL A 355 -19.02 6.01 9.60
N PHE A 356 -18.77 6.52 10.82
CA PHE A 356 -17.42 6.61 11.37
C PHE A 356 -16.77 5.23 11.50
N SER A 357 -17.51 4.22 11.99
CA SER A 357 -17.00 2.84 12.07
C SER A 357 -16.64 2.27 10.70
N GLY A 358 -17.47 2.51 9.68
CA GLY A 358 -17.20 2.13 8.29
C GLY A 358 -15.94 2.79 7.74
N LEU A 359 -15.78 4.10 7.96
CA LEU A 359 -14.60 4.86 7.55
C LEU A 359 -13.32 4.37 8.24
N VAL A 360 -13.31 4.22 9.57
CA VAL A 360 -12.14 3.71 10.30
C VAL A 360 -11.76 2.31 9.82
N THR A 361 -12.75 1.43 9.61
CA THR A 361 -12.49 0.08 9.11
C THR A 361 -11.84 0.12 7.73
N THR A 362 -12.37 0.95 6.82
CA THR A 362 -11.81 1.13 5.47
C THR A 362 -10.37 1.63 5.51
N VAL A 363 -10.09 2.68 6.28
CA VAL A 363 -8.75 3.28 6.37
C VAL A 363 -7.75 2.30 6.96
N CYS A 364 -8.11 1.57 8.02
CA CYS A 364 -7.25 0.54 8.58
C CYS A 364 -6.95 -0.57 7.57
N ARG A 365 -7.98 -1.09 6.86
CA ARG A 365 -7.82 -2.14 5.84
C ARG A 365 -6.93 -1.70 4.68
N ALA A 366 -7.15 -0.48 4.17
CA ALA A 366 -6.34 0.11 3.10
C ALA A 366 -4.85 0.17 3.48
N LEU A 367 -4.55 0.50 4.74
CA LEU A 367 -3.16 0.59 5.23
C LEU A 367 -2.55 -0.77 5.58
N GLY A 368 -3.34 -1.85 5.59
CA GLY A 368 -2.90 -3.20 5.95
C GLY A 368 -3.06 -3.57 7.43
N ILE A 369 -3.83 -2.81 8.20
CA ILE A 369 -4.16 -3.10 9.61
C ILE A 369 -5.47 -3.91 9.65
N PRO A 370 -5.47 -5.17 10.14
CA PRO A 370 -6.69 -5.97 10.21
C PRO A 370 -7.77 -5.29 11.06
N ALA A 371 -8.95 -5.05 10.49
CA ALA A 371 -10.01 -4.30 11.15
C ALA A 371 -11.41 -4.86 10.86
N ARG A 372 -12.33 -4.64 11.81
CA ARG A 372 -13.76 -4.98 11.69
C ARG A 372 -14.63 -3.94 12.40
N SER A 373 -15.82 -3.70 11.85
CA SER A 373 -16.86 -2.91 12.51
C SER A 373 -17.54 -3.74 13.60
N VAL A 374 -17.85 -3.12 14.74
CA VAL A 374 -18.51 -3.75 15.89
C VAL A 374 -19.68 -2.87 16.32
N THR A 375 -20.82 -3.50 16.61
CA THR A 375 -22.01 -2.84 17.16
C THR A 375 -22.21 -3.30 18.60
N ASN A 376 -22.35 -2.34 19.50
CA ASN A 376 -22.80 -2.58 20.87
C ASN A 376 -24.26 -2.10 21.01
N PHE A 377 -25.14 -2.93 21.57
CA PHE A 377 -26.55 -2.58 21.79
C PHE A 377 -26.76 -2.17 23.24
N ALA A 378 -27.62 -1.18 23.48
CA ALA A 378 -27.76 -0.54 24.80
C ALA A 378 -26.41 -0.02 25.29
N SER A 379 -25.75 0.76 24.44
CA SER A 379 -24.40 1.25 24.71
C SER A 379 -24.49 2.46 25.62
N ALA A 380 -24.11 2.28 26.89
CA ALA A 380 -23.95 3.38 27.82
C ALA A 380 -22.90 4.35 27.27
N HIS A 381 -23.27 5.62 27.18
CA HIS A 381 -22.42 6.72 26.82
C HIS A 381 -22.31 7.64 28.03
N ASP A 382 -21.41 7.20 28.92
CA ASP A 382 -20.98 7.90 30.13
C ASP A 382 -20.28 9.21 29.75
N THR A 383 -20.72 10.30 30.37
CA THR A 383 -20.20 11.65 30.09
C THR A 383 -19.20 12.15 31.12
N ASP A 384 -19.04 11.48 32.26
CA ASP A 384 -18.19 11.93 33.39
C ASP A 384 -17.15 10.90 33.86
N GLY A 385 -17.17 9.68 33.32
CA GLY A 385 -16.20 8.63 33.61
C GLY A 385 -16.47 7.88 34.92
N SER A 386 -17.68 7.99 35.46
CA SER A 386 -18.12 7.35 36.70
C SER A 386 -18.27 5.82 36.60
N ILE A 387 -18.36 5.26 35.39
CA ILE A 387 -18.67 3.83 35.13
C ILE A 387 -20.09 3.45 35.62
N THR A 388 -20.87 4.44 36.06
CA THR A 388 -22.32 4.36 36.27
C THR A 388 -23.03 5.11 35.13
N TYR A 389 -24.35 4.99 35.07
CA TYR A 389 -25.15 5.91 34.28
C TYR A 389 -26.24 6.44 35.19
N ASP A 390 -26.31 7.75 35.32
CA ASP A 390 -27.15 8.38 36.31
C ASP A 390 -28.30 9.14 35.64
N PHE A 391 -29.52 8.90 36.14
CA PHE A 391 -30.72 9.60 35.73
C PHE A 391 -31.25 10.41 36.90
N HIS A 392 -31.37 11.71 36.69
CA HIS A 392 -31.73 12.70 37.67
C HIS A 392 -33.20 13.07 37.50
N TYR A 393 -33.91 13.18 38.62
CA TYR A 393 -35.32 13.54 38.65
C TYR A 393 -35.54 14.66 39.66
N ASP A 394 -36.43 15.60 39.35
CA ASP A 394 -36.89 16.57 40.34
C ASP A 394 -37.82 15.93 41.40
N ALA A 395 -38.26 16.73 42.36
CA ALA A 395 -39.14 16.27 43.44
C ALA A 395 -40.49 15.73 42.92
N GLU A 396 -40.87 16.12 41.70
CA GLU A 396 -42.08 15.71 41.00
C GLU A 396 -41.86 14.51 40.05
N LEU A 397 -40.69 13.85 40.12
CA LEU A 397 -40.28 12.73 39.26
C LEU A 397 -40.17 13.07 37.78
N LYS A 398 -39.94 14.35 37.43
CA LYS A 398 -39.67 14.77 36.07
C LYS A 398 -38.17 14.63 35.76
N PRO A 399 -37.78 14.05 34.60
CA PRO A 399 -36.37 13.90 34.25
C PRO A 399 -35.66 15.24 34.08
N LEU A 400 -34.50 15.37 34.71
CA LEU A 400 -33.59 16.50 34.58
C LEU A 400 -32.51 16.17 33.54
N LYS A 401 -32.94 16.06 32.28
CA LYS A 401 -32.16 15.58 31.13
C LYS A 401 -30.81 16.27 30.87
N GLU A 402 -30.58 17.44 31.46
CA GLU A 402 -29.33 18.18 31.35
C GLU A 402 -28.20 17.59 32.19
N TYR A 403 -28.53 16.74 33.18
CA TYR A 403 -27.59 16.03 34.04
C TYR A 403 -27.54 14.52 33.77
N ASP A 404 -28.34 14.03 32.82
CA ASP A 404 -28.48 12.60 32.56
C ASP A 404 -27.43 12.09 31.58
N ASP A 405 -26.88 10.91 31.87
CA ASP A 405 -26.19 10.12 30.87
C ASP A 405 -27.16 9.60 29.79
N SER A 406 -26.59 9.05 28.71
CA SER A 406 -27.39 8.47 27.63
C SER A 406 -27.05 7.00 27.39
N VAL A 407 -28.08 6.24 27.01
CA VAL A 407 -27.93 4.87 26.51
C VAL A 407 -28.39 4.86 25.06
N TRP A 408 -27.48 4.49 24.16
CA TRP A 408 -27.71 4.45 22.70
C TRP A 408 -28.16 3.08 22.20
#